data_AF-A0A3C1B1J0-F1
#
_entry.id   AF-A0A3C1B1J0-F1
#
_cell.length_a   1.000
_cell.length_b   1.000
_cell.length_c   1.000
_cell.angle_alpha   90.00
_cell.angle_beta   90.00
_cell.angle_gamma   90.00
#
_symmetry.space_group_name_H-M   'P 1'
#
loop_
_entity.id
_entity.type
_entity.pdbx_description
1 polymer ?
#
loop_
_entity_poly.entity_id
_entity_poly.type
_entity_poly.pdbx_seq_one_letter_code
_entity_poly.pdbx_strand_id
1 'polypeptide(L)'
;FSRRPLFLEFGYACGLPGAVVVFLTPGIGPYPLIHFYYLLFIIDHVILMLLPLLWVTTGEHRPAWRRLPAVFTMVLVSACIAVIANHYVGSNYMFLNFVPDNTFWRVAAEWLGNPGYQLAMAGLLLVVWAILYVPWSIRRSRV
;
A
#
# COMPACT_ATOMS: atom_id res chain seq x y z
N PHE A 1 -14.85 -7.21 16.95
CA PHE A 1 -13.83 -6.65 16.04
C PHE A 1 -13.43 -5.26 16.53
N SER A 2 -12.14 -4.90 16.46
CA SER A 2 -11.59 -3.79 17.26
C SER A 2 -12.19 -2.44 16.86
N ARG A 3 -12.78 -1.70 17.81
CA ARG A 3 -13.33 -0.33 17.63
C ARG A 3 -12.24 0.75 17.55
N ARG A 4 -11.05 0.43 17.04
CA ARG A 4 -9.92 1.36 17.00
C ARG A 4 -9.85 2.00 15.62
N PRO A 5 -10.27 3.28 15.48
CA PRO A 5 -10.42 3.92 14.17
C PRO A 5 -9.10 4.01 13.40
N LEU A 6 -7.96 4.01 14.10
CA LEU A 6 -6.63 4.07 13.47
C LEU A 6 -6.25 2.79 12.72
N PHE A 7 -6.61 1.60 13.21
CA PHE A 7 -6.28 0.35 12.49
C PHE A 7 -7.14 0.17 11.25
N LEU A 8 -8.42 0.55 11.33
CA LEU A 8 -9.32 0.60 10.17
C LEU A 8 -8.81 1.61 9.14
N GLU A 9 -8.33 2.77 9.61
CA GLU A 9 -7.70 3.77 8.74
C GLU A 9 -6.43 3.24 8.08
N PHE A 10 -5.56 2.58 8.85
CA PHE A 10 -4.33 1.98 8.34
C PHE A 10 -4.63 0.92 7.28
N GLY A 11 -5.62 0.05 7.53
CA GLY A 11 -6.08 -0.95 6.57
C GLY A 11 -6.65 -0.32 5.30
N TYR A 12 -7.43 0.77 5.41
CA TYR A 12 -7.95 1.51 4.25
C TYR A 12 -6.83 2.19 3.46
N ALA A 13 -5.93 2.88 4.16
CA ALA A 13 -4.86 3.66 3.55
C ALA A 13 -3.74 2.81 2.93
N CYS A 14 -3.53 1.58 3.41
CA CYS A 14 -2.47 0.70 2.90
C CYS A 14 -3.03 -0.44 2.04
N GLY A 15 -4.13 -1.06 2.46
CA GLY A 15 -4.72 -2.22 1.80
C GLY A 15 -5.24 -1.91 0.40
N LEU A 16 -5.95 -0.80 0.23
CA LEU A 16 -6.46 -0.39 -1.08
C LEU A 16 -5.35 -0.05 -2.08
N PRO A 17 -4.39 0.86 -1.78
CA PRO A 17 -3.32 1.17 -2.72
C PRO A 17 -2.46 -0.04 -3.06
N GLY A 18 -2.07 -0.83 -2.05
CA GLY A 18 -1.23 -2.00 -2.23
C GLY A 18 -1.88 -3.05 -3.14
N ALA A 19 -3.16 -3.35 -2.92
CA ALA A 19 -3.89 -4.29 -3.75
C ALA A 19 -4.06 -3.81 -5.19
N VAL A 20 -4.41 -2.54 -5.40
CA VAL A 20 -4.56 -1.97 -6.75
C VAL A 20 -3.25 -2.07 -7.55
N VAL A 21 -2.11 -1.77 -6.93
CA VAL A 21 -0.80 -1.92 -7.60
C VAL A 21 -0.61 -3.35 -8.08
N VAL A 22 -0.88 -4.34 -7.23
CA VAL A 22 -0.73 -5.76 -7.59
C VAL A 22 -1.63 -6.18 -8.75
N PHE A 23 -2.88 -5.70 -8.81
CA PHE A 23 -3.77 -6.01 -9.93
C PHE A 23 -3.40 -5.30 -11.23
N LEU A 24 -2.77 -4.12 -11.15
CA LEU A 24 -2.27 -3.41 -12.33
C LEU A 24 -0.95 -4.00 -12.86
N THR A 25 -0.24 -4.77 -12.04
CA THR A 25 1.02 -5.38 -12.41
C THR A 25 1.01 -6.91 -12.21
N PRO A 26 0.11 -7.64 -12.90
CA PRO A 26 0.03 -9.09 -12.76
C PRO A 26 1.30 -9.76 -13.27
N GLY A 27 1.73 -10.82 -12.59
CA GLY A 27 2.94 -11.57 -12.93
C GLY A 27 4.26 -10.93 -12.47
N ILE A 28 4.23 -9.84 -11.70
CA ILE A 28 5.42 -9.38 -10.97
C ILE A 28 5.73 -10.39 -9.87
N GLY A 29 6.83 -11.12 -10.02
CA GLY A 29 7.31 -12.09 -9.05
C GLY A 29 7.98 -13.29 -9.72
N PRO A 30 8.59 -14.19 -8.93
CA PRO A 30 9.33 -15.33 -9.47
C PRO A 30 8.43 -16.50 -9.91
N TYR A 31 7.12 -16.43 -9.68
CA TYR A 31 6.19 -17.53 -9.88
C TYR A 31 5.24 -17.28 -11.06
N PRO A 32 4.96 -18.29 -11.91
CA PRO A 32 3.93 -18.21 -12.95
C PRO A 32 2.51 -17.96 -12.39
N LEU A 33 1.60 -17.48 -13.24
CA LEU A 33 0.24 -17.11 -12.85
C LEU A 33 -0.58 -18.26 -12.22
N ILE A 34 -0.37 -19.50 -12.67
CA ILE A 34 -1.04 -20.70 -12.15
C ILE A 34 -0.08 -21.47 -11.24
N HIS A 35 0.61 -20.75 -10.36
CA HIS A 35 1.45 -21.34 -9.33
C HIS A 35 0.82 -21.11 -7.96
N PHE A 36 0.88 -22.10 -7.06
CA PHE A 36 0.26 -22.03 -5.73
C PHE A 36 0.61 -20.74 -4.97
N TYR A 37 1.91 -20.39 -4.89
CA TYR A 37 2.35 -19.15 -4.22
C TYR A 37 1.85 -17.87 -4.89
N TYR A 38 1.71 -17.86 -6.22
CA TYR A 38 1.17 -16.70 -6.92
C TYR A 38 -0.33 -16.55 -6.63
N LEU A 39 -1.08 -17.66 -6.65
CA LEU A 39 -2.51 -17.64 -6.32
C LEU A 39 -2.75 -17.21 -4.87
N LEU A 40 -1.94 -17.70 -3.93
CA LEU A 40 -1.99 -17.26 -2.53
C LEU A 40 -1.70 -15.76 -2.40
N PHE A 41 -0.64 -15.28 -3.07
CA PHE A 41 -0.32 -13.86 -3.14
C PHE A 41 -1.50 -13.03 -3.67
N ILE A 42 -2.14 -13.45 -4.76
CA ILE A 42 -3.31 -12.75 -5.30
C ILE A 42 -4.48 -12.77 -4.32
N ILE A 43 -4.78 -13.90 -3.68
CA ILE A 43 -5.86 -14.02 -2.69
C ILE A 43 -5.63 -13.06 -1.51
N ASP A 44 -4.41 -12.96 -1.01
CA ASP A 44 -4.06 -12.03 0.07
C ASP A 44 -4.37 -10.58 -0.35
N HIS A 45 -4.05 -10.19 -1.58
CA HIS A 45 -4.33 -8.85 -2.09
C HIS A 45 -5.82 -8.60 -2.34
N VAL A 46 -6.57 -9.63 -2.77
CA VAL A 46 -8.04 -9.55 -2.81
C VAL A 46 -8.60 -9.26 -1.41
N ILE A 47 -8.14 -9.97 -0.38
CA ILE A 47 -8.60 -9.77 1.00
C ILE A 47 -8.23 -8.38 1.50
N LEU A 48 -6.99 -7.93 1.27
CA LEU A 48 -6.51 -6.59 1.63
C LEU A 48 -7.30 -5.46 0.94
N MET A 49 -7.86 -5.72 -0.24
CA MET A 49 -8.75 -4.79 -0.93
C MET A 49 -10.19 -4.86 -0.39
N LEU A 50 -10.74 -6.06 -0.23
CA LEU A 50 -12.16 -6.26 0.10
C LEU A 50 -12.50 -5.82 1.53
N LEU A 51 -11.64 -6.11 2.51
CA LEU A 51 -11.89 -5.74 3.90
C LEU A 51 -12.11 -4.23 4.10
N PRO A 52 -11.20 -3.33 3.66
CA PRO A 52 -11.43 -1.89 3.80
C PRO A 52 -12.61 -1.39 2.96
N LEU A 53 -12.91 -2.00 1.82
CA LEU A 53 -14.13 -1.68 1.06
C LEU A 53 -15.38 -2.02 1.85
N LEU A 54 -15.44 -3.20 2.47
CA LEU A 54 -16.56 -3.63 3.31
C LEU A 54 -16.77 -2.70 4.50
N TRP A 55 -15.71 -2.31 5.22
CA TRP A 55 -15.84 -1.39 6.34
C TRP A 55 -16.41 -0.04 5.93
N VAL A 56 -16.04 0.43 4.74
CA VAL A 56 -16.47 1.73 4.23
C VAL A 56 -17.89 1.68 3.65
N THR A 57 -18.27 0.62 2.95
CA THR A 57 -19.61 0.47 2.36
C THR A 57 -20.68 0.15 3.41
N THR A 58 -20.33 -0.58 4.46
CA THR A 58 -21.23 -0.86 5.60
C THR A 58 -21.31 0.29 6.60
N GLY A 59 -20.45 1.31 6.47
CA GLY A 59 -20.40 2.47 7.37
C GLY A 59 -19.64 2.22 8.68
N GLU A 60 -19.01 1.06 8.85
CA GLU A 60 -18.14 0.74 10.00
C GLU A 60 -16.92 1.67 10.08
N HIS A 61 -16.42 2.13 8.93
CA HIS A 61 -15.30 3.06 8.85
C HIS A 61 -15.59 4.27 7.93
N ARG A 62 -15.27 5.47 8.44
CA ARG A 62 -15.23 6.70 7.65
C ARG A 62 -13.77 7.20 7.59
N PRO A 63 -13.12 7.15 6.42
CA PRO A 63 -11.78 7.68 6.23
C PRO A 63 -11.66 9.15 6.60
N ALA A 64 -10.55 9.53 7.22
CA ALA A 64 -10.36 10.89 7.72
C ALA A 64 -8.91 11.36 7.56
N TRP A 65 -8.74 12.46 6.83
CA TRP A 65 -7.45 13.14 6.61
C TRP A 65 -6.65 13.40 7.90
N ARG A 66 -7.35 13.73 8.99
CA ARG A 66 -6.71 13.99 10.31
C ARG A 66 -5.98 12.76 10.87
N ARG A 67 -6.31 11.55 10.42
CA ARG A 67 -5.66 10.31 10.86
C ARG A 67 -4.46 9.93 9.97
N LEU A 68 -4.31 10.53 8.79
CA LEU A 68 -3.21 10.23 7.86
C LEU A 68 -1.81 10.45 8.45
N PRO A 69 -1.52 11.48 9.27
CA PRO A 69 -0.21 11.60 9.89
C PRO A 69 0.15 10.40 10.76
N ALA A 70 -0.80 9.89 11.57
CA ALA A 70 -0.58 8.71 12.40
C ALA A 70 -0.41 7.44 11.54
N VAL A 71 -1.21 7.30 10.47
CA VAL A 71 -1.05 6.21 9.49
C VAL A 71 0.31 6.27 8.82
N PHE A 72 0.78 7.46 8.43
CA PHE A 72 2.10 7.64 7.82
C PHE A 72 3.22 7.21 8.77
N THR A 73 3.12 7.55 10.05
CA THR A 73 4.05 7.02 11.07
C THR A 73 4.01 5.49 11.13
N MET A 74 2.82 4.87 11.09
CA MET A 74 2.70 3.40 11.07
C MET A 74 3.31 2.78 9.81
N VAL A 75 3.15 3.42 8.65
CA VAL A 75 3.77 3.00 7.38
C VAL A 75 5.29 3.07 7.48
N LEU A 76 5.84 4.17 8.00
CA LEU A 76 7.28 4.31 8.20
C LEU A 76 7.84 3.26 9.15
N VAL A 77 7.18 3.03 10.29
CA VAL A 77 7.59 1.98 11.24
C VAL A 77 7.54 0.61 10.58
N SER A 78 6.47 0.30 9.85
CA SER A 78 6.33 -0.96 9.10
C SER A 78 7.41 -1.11 8.03
N ALA A 79 7.74 -0.03 7.32
CA ALA A 79 8.80 -0.02 6.31
C ALA A 79 10.19 -0.23 6.94
N CYS A 80 10.48 0.38 8.10
CA CYS A 80 11.73 0.13 8.83
C CYS A 80 11.84 -1.35 9.23
N ILE A 81 10.77 -1.95 9.76
CA ILE A 81 10.73 -3.38 10.10
C ILE A 81 10.96 -4.22 8.84
N ALA A 82 10.30 -3.87 7.73
CA ALA A 82 10.43 -4.58 6.46
C ALA A 82 11.85 -4.49 5.89
N VAL A 83 12.52 -3.34 5.95
CA VAL A 83 13.93 -3.20 5.52
C VAL A 83 14.84 -4.15 6.30
N ILE A 84 14.67 -4.20 7.63
CA ILE A 84 15.45 -5.06 8.51
C ILE A 84 15.19 -6.53 8.15
N ALA A 85 13.92 -6.93 8.05
CA ALA A 85 13.54 -8.29 7.69
C ALA A 85 14.07 -8.68 6.30
N ASN A 86 13.92 -7.80 5.32
CA ASN A 86 14.43 -7.99 3.96
C ASN A 86 15.94 -8.20 3.95
N HIS A 87 16.68 -7.45 4.78
CA HIS A 87 18.14 -7.60 4.86
C HIS A 87 18.54 -8.98 5.39
N TYR A 88 17.90 -9.46 6.46
CA TYR A 88 18.22 -10.77 7.04
C TYR A 88 17.76 -11.96 6.18
N VAL A 89 16.66 -11.82 5.46
CA VAL A 89 16.10 -12.88 4.60
C VAL A 89 16.67 -12.85 3.19
N GLY A 90 17.37 -11.77 2.81
CA GLY A 90 17.83 -11.55 1.44
C GLY A 90 16.68 -11.30 0.46
N SER A 91 15.56 -10.76 0.95
CA SER A 91 14.36 -10.49 0.15
C SER A 91 14.21 -8.99 -0.17
N ASN A 92 13.16 -8.64 -0.91
CA ASN A 92 12.89 -7.25 -1.30
C ASN A 92 11.39 -6.93 -1.23
N TYR A 93 10.76 -7.28 -0.11
CA TYR A 93 9.37 -6.93 0.13
C TYR A 93 9.18 -5.41 0.10
N MET A 94 8.10 -4.95 -0.52
CA MET A 94 7.82 -3.53 -0.80
C MET A 94 8.92 -2.80 -1.60
N PHE A 95 9.86 -3.52 -2.21
CA PHE A 95 10.94 -2.94 -3.02
C PHE A 95 11.81 -1.94 -2.26
N LEU A 96 12.09 -2.21 -0.98
CA LEU A 96 12.77 -1.29 -0.07
C LEU A 96 14.30 -1.39 -0.10
N ASN A 97 14.87 -2.56 -0.41
CA ASN A 97 16.31 -2.80 -0.26
C ASN A 97 17.10 -2.58 -1.55
N PHE A 98 16.51 -2.89 -2.71
CA PHE A 98 17.11 -2.66 -4.01
C PHE A 98 16.06 -2.37 -5.08
N VAL A 99 16.49 -1.70 -6.14
CA VAL A 99 15.62 -1.36 -7.27
C VAL A 99 15.20 -2.64 -7.99
N PRO A 100 13.89 -2.94 -8.08
CA PRO A 100 13.42 -4.14 -8.75
C PRO A 100 13.48 -4.01 -10.28
N ASP A 101 13.97 -5.07 -10.93
CA ASP A 101 14.04 -5.19 -12.38
C ASP A 101 12.65 -5.23 -13.00
N ASN A 102 12.50 -4.68 -14.22
CA ASN A 102 11.25 -4.69 -14.99
C ASN A 102 10.04 -4.04 -14.29
N THR A 103 10.29 -3.03 -13.47
CA THR A 103 9.22 -2.23 -12.84
C THR A 103 9.36 -0.76 -13.21
N PHE A 104 8.28 0.01 -13.02
CA PHE A 104 8.31 1.47 -13.10
C PHE A 104 9.36 2.10 -12.16
N TRP A 105 9.72 1.42 -11.07
CA TRP A 105 10.72 1.92 -10.11
C TRP A 105 12.12 1.99 -10.67
N ARG A 106 12.44 1.21 -11.71
CA ARG A 106 13.71 1.31 -12.43
C ARG A 106 13.85 2.67 -13.11
N VAL A 107 12.81 3.13 -13.79
CA VAL A 107 12.78 4.46 -14.42
C VAL A 107 12.91 5.54 -13.34
N ALA A 108 12.19 5.42 -12.23
CA ALA A 108 12.34 6.37 -11.12
C ALA A 108 13.76 6.39 -10.54
N ALA A 109 14.44 5.24 -10.46
CA ALA A 109 15.81 5.13 -9.98
C ALA A 109 16.85 5.69 -10.96
N GLU A 110 16.59 5.65 -12.27
CA GLU A 110 17.47 6.31 -13.26
C GLU A 110 17.49 7.83 -13.08
N TRP A 111 16.39 8.42 -12.63
CA TRP A 111 16.24 9.87 -12.46
C TRP A 111 16.62 10.34 -11.05
N LEU A 112 16.27 9.57 -10.01
CA LEU A 112 16.42 9.94 -8.60
C LEU A 112 17.54 9.17 -7.89
N GLY A 113 18.09 8.13 -8.50
CA GLY A 113 19.07 7.23 -7.91
C GLY A 113 18.48 6.19 -6.94
N ASN A 114 19.38 5.42 -6.34
CA ASN A 114 19.09 4.49 -5.23
C ASN A 114 19.76 5.04 -3.96
N PRO A 115 19.02 5.44 -2.92
CA PRO A 115 17.60 5.14 -2.64
C PRO A 115 16.58 6.20 -3.11
N GLY A 116 16.95 7.19 -3.93
CA GLY A 116 16.05 8.31 -4.26
C GLY A 116 14.69 7.92 -4.90
N TYR A 117 14.58 6.78 -5.60
CA TYR A 117 13.29 6.28 -6.10
C TYR A 117 12.25 6.01 -4.98
N GLN A 118 12.67 5.84 -3.73
CA GLN A 118 11.77 5.74 -2.57
C GLN A 118 10.96 7.03 -2.36
N LEU A 119 11.49 8.18 -2.77
CA LEU A 119 10.75 9.45 -2.77
C LEU A 119 9.61 9.42 -3.81
N ALA A 120 9.84 8.80 -4.97
CA ALA A 120 8.79 8.60 -5.96
C ALA A 120 7.71 7.62 -5.45
N MET A 121 8.10 6.56 -4.75
CA MET A 121 7.15 5.65 -4.09
C MET A 121 6.30 6.36 -3.04
N ALA A 122 6.92 7.17 -2.18
CA ALA A 122 6.21 7.97 -1.19
C ALA A 122 5.28 9.00 -1.86
N GLY A 123 5.76 9.66 -2.92
CA GLY A 123 4.95 10.60 -3.72
C GLY A 123 3.72 9.93 -4.33
N LEU A 124 3.89 8.74 -4.93
CA LEU A 124 2.77 7.97 -5.47
C LEU A 124 1.75 7.61 -4.38
N LEU A 125 2.23 7.16 -3.21
CA LEU A 125 1.36 6.86 -2.07
C LEU A 125 0.52 8.08 -1.66
N LEU A 126 1.15 9.27 -1.57
CA LEU A 126 0.44 10.52 -1.25
C LEU A 126 -0.60 10.89 -2.31
N VAL A 127 -0.30 10.70 -3.60
CA VAL A 127 -1.26 10.93 -4.70
C VAL A 127 -2.44 9.97 -4.57
N VAL A 128 -2.19 8.68 -4.31
CA VAL A 128 -3.27 7.70 -4.12
C VAL A 128 -4.10 8.01 -2.88
N TRP A 129 -3.47 8.39 -1.78
CA TRP A 129 -4.19 8.85 -0.59
C TRP A 129 -5.05 10.07 -0.89
N ALA A 130 -4.56 11.02 -1.69
CA ALA A 130 -5.37 12.16 -2.09
C ALA A 130 -6.64 11.71 -2.84
N ILE A 131 -6.51 10.81 -3.81
CA ILE A 131 -7.64 10.26 -4.56
C ILE A 131 -8.63 9.53 -3.64
N LEU A 132 -8.12 8.67 -2.75
CA LEU A 132 -8.96 7.88 -1.84
C LEU A 132 -9.69 8.74 -0.80
N TYR A 133 -9.07 9.83 -0.34
CA TYR A 133 -9.58 10.64 0.77
C TYR A 133 -10.39 11.87 0.34
N VAL A 134 -10.22 12.36 -0.89
CA VAL A 134 -10.98 13.52 -1.43
C VAL A 134 -12.51 13.32 -1.38
N PRO A 135 -13.09 12.16 -1.75
CA PRO A 135 -14.54 11.96 -1.67
C PRO A 135 -15.10 12.14 -0.25
N TRP A 136 -14.29 11.84 0.77
CA TRP A 136 -14.70 11.90 2.19
C TRP A 136 -14.67 13.31 2.77
N SER A 137 -13.85 14.21 2.22
CA SER A 137 -13.86 15.63 2.60
C SER A 137 -15.05 16.36 1.98
N ILE A 138 -15.38 16.08 0.71
CA ILE A 138 -16.53 16.69 0.01
C ILE A 138 -17.86 16.27 0.66
N ARG A 139 -18.00 15.01 1.08
CA ARG A 139 -19.19 14.53 1.82
C ARG A 139 -19.32 15.10 3.23
N ARG A 140 -18.36 15.88 3.71
CA ARG A 140 -18.41 16.53 5.02
C ARG A 140 -19.01 17.94 4.97
N SER A 141 -19.07 18.55 3.79
CA SER A 141 -19.61 19.90 3.56
C SER A 141 -21.06 19.92 3.05
N ARG A 142 -21.70 18.76 2.91
CA ARG A 142 -23.09 18.62 2.41
C ARG A 142 -24.10 18.16 3.48
N VAL A 143 -23.73 18.25 4.76
CA VAL A 143 -24.63 17.97 5.90
C VAL A 143 -24.58 19.15 6.85
#